data_AF-A0A958GAG8-F1
#
_entry.id   AF-A0A958GAG8-F1
#
_cell.length_a   1.000
_cell.length_b   1.000
_cell.length_c   1.000
_cell.angle_alpha   90.00
_cell.angle_beta   90.00
_cell.angle_gamma   90.00
#
_symmetry.space_group_name_H-M   'P 1'
#
loop_
_entity.id
_entity.type
_entity.pdbx_description
1 polymer ?
#
loop_
_entity_poly.entity_id
_entity_poly.type
_entity_poly.pdbx_seq_one_letter_code
_entity_poly.pdbx_strand_id
1 'polypeptide(L)'
;LVGGGPAPGINSVISAATIRAILEGVEVVGIKDGFKWIMRGDIDHTKRLTIDNVSRIHFRGGSYIGIARDNPTKDDKHLENTVTSLLRLNVDKLITIGGDDTAYSALKVEEMAAGRIHVVHVPKTIDNDLDLPHGIPTFGYQTARHIGVELVKSLMVDAHTTSRWYFVVSMGRKA
;
A
#
# COMPACT_ATOMS: atom_id res chain seq x y z
N LEU A 1 -0.63 -5.11 -5.68
CA LEU A 1 0.74 -4.72 -5.27
C LEU A 1 0.69 -3.61 -4.23
N VAL A 2 1.76 -3.38 -3.46
CA VAL A 2 1.81 -2.31 -2.45
C VAL A 2 2.98 -1.36 -2.73
N GLY A 3 2.69 -0.07 -2.85
CA GLY A 3 3.66 0.99 -3.10
C GLY A 3 3.79 1.98 -1.94
N GLY A 4 4.91 2.70 -1.94
CA GLY A 4 5.16 3.83 -1.03
C GLY A 4 5.66 3.43 0.36
N GLY A 5 5.26 4.20 1.38
CA GLY A 5 5.64 3.97 2.78
C GLY A 5 4.74 2.95 3.51
N PRO A 6 5.23 2.33 4.60
CA PRO A 6 4.42 1.41 5.39
C PRO A 6 3.27 2.14 6.09
N ALA A 7 2.11 1.48 6.19
CA ALA A 7 1.01 1.93 7.02
C ALA A 7 0.28 0.71 7.63
N PRO A 8 -0.27 0.83 8.86
CA PRO A 8 -1.12 -0.21 9.42
C PRO A 8 -2.33 -0.49 8.52
N GLY A 9 -2.73 -1.76 8.41
CA GLY A 9 -3.91 -2.16 7.64
C GLY A 9 -3.65 -2.68 6.22
N ILE A 10 -2.41 -2.61 5.70
CA ILE A 10 -2.07 -3.16 4.37
C ILE A 10 -2.51 -4.62 4.24
N ASN A 11 -2.19 -5.45 5.23
CA ASN A 11 -2.55 -6.87 5.21
C ASN A 11 -4.06 -7.12 5.23
N SER A 12 -4.84 -6.22 5.84
CA SER A 12 -6.31 -6.30 5.81
C SER A 12 -6.84 -6.08 4.40
N VAL A 13 -6.28 -5.11 3.68
CA VAL A 13 -6.63 -4.85 2.27
C VAL A 13 -6.24 -6.04 1.38
N ILE A 14 -5.01 -6.56 1.52
CA ILE A 14 -4.56 -7.75 0.77
C ILE A 14 -5.49 -8.94 1.04
N SER A 15 -5.82 -9.20 2.31
CA SER A 15 -6.70 -10.29 2.72
C SER A 15 -8.10 -10.14 2.13
N ALA A 16 -8.74 -8.99 2.31
CA ALA A 16 -10.09 -8.74 1.83
C ALA A 16 -10.19 -8.81 0.29
N ALA A 17 -9.28 -8.15 -0.42
CA ALA A 17 -9.26 -8.15 -1.88
C ALA A 17 -9.02 -9.55 -2.44
N THR A 18 -8.08 -10.30 -1.86
CA THR A 18 -7.78 -11.68 -2.29
C THR A 18 -8.97 -12.60 -2.06
N ILE A 19 -9.55 -12.60 -0.85
CA ILE A 19 -10.68 -13.47 -0.52
C ILE A 19 -11.85 -13.14 -1.44
N ARG A 20 -12.17 -11.86 -1.63
CA ARG A 20 -13.29 -11.45 -2.48
C ARG A 20 -13.09 -11.87 -3.93
N ALA A 21 -11.90 -11.69 -4.49
CA ALA A 21 -11.58 -12.08 -5.87
C ALA A 21 -11.67 -13.61 -6.07
N ILE A 22 -11.13 -14.41 -5.15
CA ILE A 22 -11.19 -15.88 -5.24
C ILE A 22 -12.63 -16.39 -5.15
N LEU A 23 -13.48 -15.78 -4.31
CA LEU A 23 -14.90 -16.11 -4.23
C LEU A 23 -15.67 -15.82 -5.53
N GLU A 24 -15.17 -14.90 -6.36
CA GLU A 24 -15.70 -14.58 -7.69
C GLU A 24 -15.03 -15.40 -8.80
N GLY A 25 -14.23 -16.43 -8.46
CA GLY A 25 -13.55 -17.29 -9.43
C GLY A 25 -12.32 -16.66 -10.08
N VAL A 26 -11.78 -15.58 -9.51
CA VAL A 26 -10.58 -14.89 -10.03
C VAL A 26 -9.33 -15.35 -9.29
N GLU A 27 -8.31 -15.76 -10.04
CA GLU A 27 -7.00 -16.07 -9.46
C GLU A 27 -6.24 -14.80 -9.06
N VAL A 28 -5.52 -14.85 -7.93
CA VAL A 28 -4.85 -13.68 -7.37
C VAL A 28 -3.35 -13.92 -7.27
N VAL A 29 -2.58 -13.03 -7.91
CA VAL A 29 -1.13 -12.96 -7.79
C VAL A 29 -0.72 -11.70 -7.03
N GLY A 30 0.06 -11.88 -5.97
CA GLY A 30 0.72 -10.81 -5.24
C GLY A 30 2.06 -10.48 -5.88
N ILE A 31 2.22 -9.25 -6.37
CA ILE A 31 3.52 -8.74 -6.83
C ILE A 31 4.33 -8.27 -5.62
N LYS A 32 5.54 -8.80 -5.46
CA LYS A 32 6.39 -8.44 -4.32
C LYS A 32 7.04 -7.07 -4.52
N ASP A 33 7.20 -6.33 -3.42
CA ASP A 33 7.95 -5.06 -3.38
C ASP A 33 7.44 -4.01 -4.38
N GLY A 34 6.11 -3.92 -4.53
CA GLY A 34 5.47 -2.90 -5.36
C GLY A 34 5.82 -3.04 -6.85
N PHE A 35 6.29 -1.96 -7.46
CA PHE A 35 6.68 -1.93 -8.88
C PHE A 35 8.13 -2.37 -9.13
N LYS A 36 8.95 -2.50 -8.07
CA LYS A 36 10.42 -2.63 -8.14
C LYS A 36 10.91 -3.68 -9.14
N TRP A 37 10.31 -4.86 -9.13
CA TRP A 37 10.76 -5.99 -9.93
C TRP A 37 10.12 -5.99 -11.33
N ILE A 38 8.81 -5.78 -11.40
CA ILE A 38 8.09 -5.77 -12.68
C ILE A 38 8.52 -4.63 -13.61
N MET A 39 8.95 -3.48 -13.08
CA MET A 39 9.50 -2.40 -13.90
C MET A 39 10.88 -2.72 -14.51
N ARG A 40 11.56 -3.74 -13.97
CA ARG A 40 12.83 -4.29 -14.48
C ARG A 40 12.61 -5.47 -15.42
N GLY A 41 11.35 -5.87 -15.67
CA GLY A 41 11.01 -7.04 -16.48
C GLY A 41 11.09 -8.38 -15.74
N ASP A 42 11.31 -8.35 -14.42
CA ASP A 42 11.46 -9.53 -13.57
C ASP A 42 10.10 -9.91 -12.96
N ILE A 43 9.61 -11.09 -13.36
CA ILE A 43 8.30 -11.64 -12.96
C ILE A 43 8.41 -12.79 -11.95
N ASP A 44 9.63 -13.15 -11.54
CA ASP A 44 9.86 -14.26 -10.60
C ASP A 44 9.54 -13.81 -9.16
N HIS A 45 9.51 -12.50 -8.92
CA HIS A 45 9.13 -11.88 -7.66
C HIS A 45 7.62 -11.73 -7.47
N THR A 46 6.92 -12.85 -7.64
CA THR A 46 5.48 -12.95 -7.42
C THR A 46 5.14 -14.01 -6.37
N LYS A 47 3.91 -13.99 -5.89
CA LYS A 47 3.38 -14.98 -4.95
C LYS A 47 1.91 -15.22 -5.24
N ARG A 48 1.54 -16.46 -5.51
CA ARG A 48 0.12 -16.84 -5.57
C ARG A 48 -0.53 -16.61 -4.20
N LEU A 49 -1.61 -15.85 -4.17
CA LEU A 49 -2.39 -15.60 -2.96
C LEU A 49 -3.58 -16.57 -2.95
N THR A 50 -3.76 -17.24 -1.82
CA THR A 50 -4.85 -18.19 -1.59
C THR A 50 -5.60 -17.77 -0.34
N ILE A 51 -6.88 -18.14 -0.22
CA ILE A 51 -7.68 -17.85 0.98
C ILE A 51 -6.96 -18.31 2.24
N ASP A 52 -6.42 -19.53 2.22
CA ASP A 52 -5.66 -20.10 3.34
C ASP A 52 -4.51 -19.16 3.79
N ASN A 53 -3.66 -18.74 2.85
CA ASN A 53 -2.46 -17.99 3.17
C ASN A 53 -2.69 -16.50 3.50
N VAL A 54 -3.89 -15.96 3.20
CA VAL A 54 -4.27 -14.57 3.54
C VAL A 54 -5.33 -14.47 4.64
N SER A 55 -5.95 -15.57 5.06
CA SER A 55 -7.09 -15.55 6.00
C SER A 55 -6.77 -14.88 7.35
N ARG A 56 -5.52 -14.96 7.82
CA ARG A 56 -5.10 -14.46 9.14
C ARG A 56 -4.11 -13.30 9.11
N ILE A 57 -3.66 -12.86 7.94
CA ILE A 57 -2.63 -11.81 7.86
C ILE A 57 -3.13 -10.44 8.33
N HIS A 58 -4.44 -10.21 8.37
CA HIS A 58 -5.05 -8.95 8.84
C HIS A 58 -4.78 -8.64 10.32
N PHE A 59 -4.42 -9.65 11.13
CA PHE A 59 -3.96 -9.45 12.52
C PHE A 59 -2.49 -9.00 12.62
N ARG A 60 -1.75 -8.99 11.51
CA ARG A 60 -0.31 -8.69 11.48
C ARG A 60 -0.07 -7.30 10.88
N GLY A 61 0.87 -6.56 11.48
CA GLY A 61 1.40 -5.34 10.88
C GLY A 61 2.25 -5.60 9.62
N GLY A 62 2.63 -4.51 8.94
CA GLY A 62 3.46 -4.56 7.73
C GLY A 62 2.71 -4.99 6.47
N SER A 63 3.44 -5.52 5.49
CA SER A 63 2.91 -5.97 4.19
C SER A 63 3.36 -7.40 3.90
N TYR A 64 2.40 -8.30 3.69
CA TYR A 64 2.63 -9.72 3.40
C TYR A 64 3.35 -9.98 2.08
N ILE A 65 3.24 -9.04 1.13
CA ILE A 65 3.92 -9.08 -0.17
C ILE A 65 5.03 -8.03 -0.28
N GLY A 66 5.51 -7.49 0.85
CA GLY A 66 6.54 -6.43 0.83
C GLY A 66 6.00 -5.10 0.30
N ILE A 67 6.88 -4.12 0.22
CA ILE A 67 6.57 -2.75 -0.19
C ILE A 67 7.84 -2.07 -0.70
N ALA A 68 7.72 -1.25 -1.74
CA ALA A 68 8.82 -0.41 -2.20
C ALA A 68 8.33 0.97 -2.67
N ARG A 69 9.28 1.91 -2.79
CA ARG A 69 9.04 3.28 -3.28
C ARG A 69 9.38 3.47 -4.76
N ASP A 70 9.77 2.40 -5.44
CA ASP A 70 10.05 2.40 -6.87
C ASP A 70 8.81 2.86 -7.65
N ASN A 71 9.02 3.82 -8.55
CA ASN A 71 7.98 4.40 -9.39
C ASN A 71 8.38 4.18 -10.87
N PRO A 72 7.60 3.39 -11.63
CA PRO A 72 7.93 3.07 -13.02
C PRO A 72 7.75 4.26 -13.96
N THR A 73 7.09 5.35 -13.55
CA THR A 73 6.84 6.53 -14.41
C THR A 73 8.04 7.47 -14.53
N LYS A 74 9.16 7.14 -13.88
CA LYS A 74 10.39 7.95 -13.97
C LYS A 74 11.20 7.68 -15.24
N ASP A 75 10.91 6.58 -15.92
CA ASP A 75 11.57 6.16 -17.16
C ASP A 75 10.51 5.42 -18.01
N ASP A 76 10.33 5.85 -19.26
CA ASP A 76 9.34 5.25 -20.17
C ASP A 76 9.57 3.75 -20.36
N LYS A 77 10.83 3.31 -20.38
CA LYS A 77 11.17 1.88 -20.48
C LYS A 77 10.72 1.10 -19.24
N HIS A 78 10.78 1.70 -18.05
CA HIS A 78 10.28 1.08 -16.83
C HIS A 78 8.76 0.94 -16.85
N LEU A 79 8.06 1.94 -17.39
CA LEU A 79 6.61 1.89 -17.54
C LEU A 79 6.19 0.81 -18.55
N GLU A 80 6.84 0.76 -19.72
CA GLU A 80 6.62 -0.27 -20.75
C GLU A 80 6.89 -1.68 -20.22
N ASN A 81 8.02 -1.86 -19.51
CA ASN A 81 8.36 -3.13 -18.87
C ASN A 81 7.34 -3.55 -17.81
N THR A 82 6.79 -2.58 -17.06
CA THR A 82 5.76 -2.84 -16.04
C THR A 82 4.52 -3.43 -16.69
N VAL A 83 3.99 -2.79 -17.74
CA VAL A 83 2.82 -3.28 -18.48
C VAL A 83 3.11 -4.64 -19.11
N THR A 84 4.26 -4.79 -19.77
CA THR A 84 4.66 -6.05 -20.40
C THR A 84 4.76 -7.18 -19.37
N SER A 85 5.30 -6.92 -18.19
CA SER A 85 5.42 -7.90 -17.10
C SER A 85 4.07 -8.33 -16.56
N LEU A 86 3.14 -7.39 -16.38
CA LEU A 86 1.76 -7.69 -15.96
C LEU A 86 1.05 -8.56 -17.01
N LEU A 87 1.19 -8.23 -18.30
CA LEU A 87 0.62 -9.04 -19.39
C LEU A 87 1.24 -10.44 -19.47
N ARG A 88 2.56 -10.57 -19.28
CA ARG A 88 3.26 -11.88 -19.21
C ARG A 88 2.78 -12.73 -18.03
N LEU A 89 2.33 -12.09 -16.95
CA LEU A 89 1.71 -12.73 -15.79
C LEU A 89 0.20 -13.01 -15.97
N ASN A 90 -0.36 -12.73 -17.16
CA ASN A 90 -1.79 -12.80 -17.47
C ASN A 90 -2.66 -11.94 -16.53
N VAL A 91 -2.15 -10.80 -16.08
CA VAL A 91 -2.89 -9.85 -15.25
C VAL A 91 -3.65 -8.87 -16.15
N ASP A 92 -4.98 -8.90 -16.06
CA ASP A 92 -5.90 -7.96 -16.71
C ASP A 92 -6.54 -6.97 -15.71
N LYS A 93 -6.38 -7.21 -14.41
CA LYS A 93 -6.92 -6.39 -13.31
C LYS A 93 -5.86 -6.18 -12.25
N LEU A 94 -5.55 -4.92 -11.95
CA LEU A 94 -4.52 -4.56 -10.99
C LEU A 94 -5.12 -3.79 -9.81
N ILE A 95 -4.92 -4.32 -8.60
CA ILE A 95 -5.17 -3.57 -7.36
C ILE A 95 -3.84 -2.99 -6.86
N THR A 96 -3.78 -1.68 -6.73
CA THR A 96 -2.63 -0.97 -6.13
C THR A 96 -3.00 -0.44 -4.75
N ILE A 97 -2.07 -0.50 -3.81
CA ILE A 97 -2.25 -0.02 -2.43
C ILE A 97 -1.12 0.96 -2.12
N GLY A 98 -1.41 2.25 -1.94
CA GLY A 98 -0.34 3.25 -1.82
C GLY A 98 -0.85 4.68 -1.60
N GLY A 99 0.09 5.62 -1.53
CA GLY A 99 -0.23 7.05 -1.50
C GLY A 99 -0.30 7.65 -2.91
N ASP A 100 -0.24 8.98 -2.98
CA ASP A 100 -0.36 9.76 -4.23
C ASP A 100 0.60 9.29 -5.34
N ASP A 101 1.89 9.11 -5.02
CA ASP A 101 2.88 8.57 -5.99
C ASP A 101 2.44 7.23 -6.61
N THR A 102 1.84 6.35 -5.80
CA THR A 102 1.36 5.04 -6.28
C THR A 102 0.08 5.17 -7.09
N ALA A 103 -0.81 6.10 -6.72
CA ALA A 103 -2.02 6.41 -7.49
C ALA A 103 -1.65 6.95 -8.88
N TYR A 104 -0.64 7.83 -8.94
CA TYR A 104 -0.11 8.34 -10.20
C TYR A 104 0.51 7.23 -11.07
N SER A 105 1.35 6.36 -10.48
CA SER A 105 1.90 5.20 -11.20
C SER A 105 0.79 4.27 -11.73
N ALA A 106 -0.26 4.05 -10.93
CA ALA A 106 -1.40 3.22 -11.28
C ALA A 106 -2.14 3.77 -12.51
N LEU A 107 -2.41 5.08 -12.54
CA LEU A 107 -3.01 5.77 -13.69
C LEU A 107 -2.15 5.60 -14.95
N LYS A 108 -0.84 5.83 -14.86
CA LYS A 108 0.06 5.71 -16.02
C LYS A 108 0.17 4.29 -16.55
N VAL A 109 0.10 3.29 -15.67
CA VAL A 109 0.04 1.88 -16.08
C VAL A 109 -1.26 1.58 -16.82
N GLU A 110 -2.40 2.08 -16.36
CA GLU A 110 -3.70 1.91 -17.04
C GLU A 110 -3.72 2.57 -18.43
N GLU A 111 -3.26 3.82 -18.52
CA GLU A 111 -3.14 4.57 -19.78
C GLU A 111 -2.28 3.80 -20.80
N MET A 112 -1.09 3.36 -20.39
CA MET A 112 -0.16 2.59 -21.24
C MET A 112 -0.73 1.19 -21.61
N ALA A 113 -1.50 0.58 -20.71
CA ALA A 113 -2.14 -0.71 -20.99
C ALA A 113 -3.25 -0.61 -22.05
N ALA A 114 -3.77 0.59 -22.34
CA ALA A 114 -4.75 0.84 -23.39
C ALA A 114 -5.96 -0.13 -23.31
N GLY A 115 -6.53 -0.30 -22.12
CA GLY A 115 -7.68 -1.17 -21.86
C GLY A 115 -7.36 -2.65 -21.66
N ARG A 116 -6.09 -3.07 -21.77
CA ARG A 116 -5.68 -4.45 -21.47
C ARG A 116 -5.55 -4.74 -19.97
N ILE A 117 -5.40 -3.69 -19.15
CA ILE A 117 -5.30 -3.78 -17.69
C ILE A 117 -6.20 -2.70 -17.09
N HIS A 118 -7.13 -3.10 -16.23
CA HIS A 118 -7.98 -2.20 -15.46
C HIS A 118 -7.42 -2.04 -14.04
N VAL A 119 -7.39 -0.81 -13.54
CA VAL A 119 -6.72 -0.52 -12.26
C VAL A 119 -7.70 -0.01 -11.21
N VAL A 120 -7.57 -0.53 -9.99
CA VAL A 120 -8.22 0.00 -8.80
C VAL A 120 -7.15 0.39 -7.79
N HIS A 121 -7.25 1.61 -7.28
CA HIS A 121 -6.32 2.14 -6.28
C HIS A 121 -6.97 2.18 -4.89
N VAL A 122 -6.24 1.69 -3.88
CA VAL A 122 -6.63 1.75 -2.47
C VAL A 122 -5.72 2.77 -1.76
N PRO A 123 -6.26 3.95 -1.39
CA PRO A 123 -5.47 5.06 -0.85
C PRO A 123 -4.96 4.75 0.57
N LYS A 124 -3.64 4.84 0.74
CA LYS A 124 -2.89 4.44 1.94
C LYS A 124 -1.85 5.49 2.34
N THR A 125 -2.02 6.07 3.52
CA THR A 125 -1.00 6.88 4.20
C THR A 125 -1.31 6.96 5.70
N ILE A 126 -0.29 7.21 6.52
CA ILE A 126 -0.51 7.58 7.93
C ILE A 126 -0.67 9.08 8.12
N ASP A 127 -0.30 9.87 7.10
CA ASP A 127 -0.24 11.32 7.14
C ASP A 127 -1.63 11.94 6.90
N ASN A 128 -2.56 11.19 6.30
CA ASN A 128 -3.91 11.65 5.93
C ASN A 128 -3.91 12.87 5.01
N ASP A 129 -2.97 12.89 4.07
CA ASP A 129 -2.67 13.96 3.12
C ASP A 129 -3.16 13.67 1.69
N LEU A 130 -4.07 12.71 1.51
CA LEU A 130 -4.68 12.41 0.21
C LEU A 130 -6.01 13.14 0.06
N ASP A 131 -6.31 13.59 -1.15
CA ASP A 131 -7.56 14.26 -1.51
C ASP A 131 -8.73 13.26 -1.56
N LEU A 132 -9.26 12.90 -0.38
CA LEU A 132 -10.41 12.03 -0.20
C LEU A 132 -11.66 12.84 0.16
N PRO A 133 -12.88 12.29 -0.07
CA PRO A 133 -14.10 12.96 0.34
C PRO A 133 -14.08 13.35 1.82
N HIS A 134 -14.69 14.49 2.12
CA HIS A 134 -14.70 15.05 3.46
C HIS A 134 -15.14 14.03 4.52
N GLY A 135 -14.38 13.94 5.62
CA GLY A 135 -14.66 13.02 6.72
C GLY A 135 -14.21 11.58 6.51
N ILE A 136 -13.56 11.26 5.37
CA ILE A 136 -13.02 9.93 5.10
C ILE A 136 -11.50 9.94 5.30
N PRO A 137 -10.98 9.41 6.41
CA PRO A 137 -9.55 9.31 6.60
C PRO A 137 -8.96 8.17 5.76
N THR A 138 -7.71 8.34 5.37
CA THR A 138 -6.88 7.28 4.80
C THR A 138 -6.67 6.16 5.82
N PHE A 139 -6.64 4.91 5.36
CA PHE A 139 -6.37 3.82 6.28
C PHE A 139 -4.89 3.86 6.74
N GLY A 140 -4.68 3.56 8.01
CA GLY A 140 -3.39 3.72 8.69
C GLY A 140 -3.33 4.97 9.57
N TYR A 141 -4.00 6.07 9.20
CA TYR A 141 -4.04 7.32 9.96
C TYR A 141 -4.56 7.12 11.39
N GLN A 142 -5.75 6.50 11.56
CA GLN A 142 -6.35 6.33 12.88
C GLN A 142 -5.49 5.46 13.82
N THR A 143 -4.84 4.43 13.28
CA THR A 143 -3.90 3.62 14.06
C THR A 143 -2.68 4.43 14.48
N ALA A 144 -2.07 5.20 13.56
CA ALA A 144 -0.93 6.05 13.87
C ALA A 144 -1.28 7.11 14.92
N ARG A 145 -2.43 7.79 14.76
CA ARG A 145 -2.97 8.75 15.71
C ARG A 145 -3.19 8.12 17.09
N HIS A 146 -3.84 6.96 17.15
CA HIS A 146 -4.14 6.30 18.42
C HIS A 146 -2.86 5.96 19.20
N ILE A 147 -1.87 5.36 18.54
CA ILE A 147 -0.58 5.05 19.17
C ILE A 147 0.15 6.33 19.59
N GLY A 148 0.16 7.37 18.75
CA GLY A 148 0.76 8.66 19.09
C GLY A 148 0.16 9.28 20.34
N VAL A 149 -1.17 9.24 20.48
CA VAL A 149 -1.88 9.72 21.67
C VAL A 149 -1.47 8.95 22.92
N GLU A 150 -1.40 7.61 22.86
CA GLU A 150 -1.02 6.79 24.01
C GLU A 150 0.44 7.02 24.46
N LEU A 151 1.35 7.23 23.50
CA LEU A 151 2.74 7.60 23.80
C LEU A 151 2.82 8.97 24.50
N VAL A 152 2.11 9.97 23.99
CA VAL A 152 2.10 11.31 24.60
C VAL A 152 1.49 11.27 25.99
N LYS A 153 0.38 10.56 26.20
CA LYS A 153 -0.22 10.39 27.54
C LYS A 153 0.77 9.80 28.53
N SER A 154 1.55 8.80 28.10
CA SER A 154 2.57 8.18 28.95
C SER A 154 3.66 9.18 29.35
N LEU A 155 4.11 10.01 28.40
CA LEU A 155 5.08 11.08 28.67
C LEU A 155 4.52 12.17 29.59
N MET A 156 3.23 12.50 29.49
CA MET A 156 2.59 13.48 30.36
C MET A 156 2.60 13.06 31.84
N VAL A 157 2.40 11.77 32.12
CA VAL A 157 2.46 11.23 33.49
C VAL A 157 3.87 11.38 34.07
N ASP A 158 4.90 11.07 33.28
CA ASP A 158 6.29 11.25 33.73
C ASP A 158 6.67 12.72 33.90
N ALA A 159 6.26 13.59 32.97
CA ALA A 159 6.49 15.03 33.05
C ALA A 159 5.92 15.64 34.33
N HIS A 160 4.69 15.27 34.69
CA HIS A 160 4.02 15.73 35.91
C HIS A 160 4.74 15.25 37.19
N THR A 161 5.25 14.03 37.17
CA THR A 161 5.91 13.42 38.34
C THR A 161 7.32 13.98 38.55
N THR A 162 8.05 14.24 37.47
CA THR A 162 9.49 14.57 37.52
C THR A 162 9.79 16.05 37.28
N SER A 163 8.77 16.87 37.02
CA SER A 163 8.93 18.29 36.64
C SER A 163 9.86 18.49 35.44
N ARG A 164 9.76 17.58 34.45
CA ARG A 164 10.55 17.60 33.21
C ARG A 164 9.73 18.06 32.02
N TRP A 165 10.44 18.57 31.01
CA TRP A 165 9.86 18.93 29.71
C TRP A 165 10.20 17.87 28.67
N TYR A 166 9.21 17.55 27.83
CA TYR A 166 9.36 16.64 26.69
C TYR A 166 9.02 17.38 25.40
N PHE A 167 9.86 17.20 24.39
CA PHE A 167 9.57 17.63 23.02
C PHE A 167 9.25 16.39 22.19
N VAL A 168 8.05 16.34 21.62
CA VAL A 168 7.57 15.21 20.81
C VAL A 168 7.52 15.63 19.36
N VAL A 169 8.28 14.93 18.51
CA VAL A 169 8.23 15.07 17.05
C VAL A 169 7.42 13.91 16.50
N SER A 170 6.37 14.21 15.72
CA SER A 170 5.48 13.20 15.14
C SER A 170 5.62 13.12 13.61
N MET A 171 5.19 12.00 13.04
CA MET A 171 5.03 11.84 11.59
C MET A 171 3.78 12.61 11.13
N GLY A 172 3.60 12.80 9.82
CA GLY A 172 2.54 13.65 9.26
C GLY A 172 2.92 14.36 7.97
N ARG A 173 4.19 14.27 7.55
CA ARG A 173 4.72 14.87 6.31
C ARG A 173 4.34 16.35 6.17
N LYS A 174 3.39 16.69 5.28
CA LYS A 174 2.92 18.05 4.98
C LYS A 174 1.47 18.28 5.41
N ALA A 175 0.84 17.30 6.07
CA ALA A 175 -0.53 17.38 6.55
C ALA A 175 -0.69 18.38 7.69
#